data_AF-A0A843K142-F1
#
_entry.id   AF-A0A843K142-F1
#
_cell.length_a   1.000
_cell.length_b   1.000
_cell.length_c   1.000
_cell.angle_alpha   90.00
_cell.angle_beta   90.00
_cell.angle_gamma   90.00
#
_symmetry.space_group_name_H-M   'P 1'
#
loop_
_entity.id
_entity.type
_entity.pdbx_description
1 polymer ?
#
loop_
_entity_poly.entity_id
_entity_poly.type
_entity_poly.pdbx_seq_one_letter_code
_entity_poly.pdbx_strand_id
1 'polypeptide(L)' 'MVREGNHISMIRTNPDGTQTPLTLPNHKEIKSPTLQLVLRQTGISRNQFLEIFNEI' A
#
# COMPACT_ATOMS: atom_id res chain seq x y z
N MET A 1 13.15 -2.05 6.64
CA MET A 1 13.69 -2.97 5.60
C MET A 1 12.53 -3.39 4.72
N VAL A 2 12.68 -3.30 3.40
CA VAL A 2 11.71 -3.81 2.41
C VAL A 2 12.26 -5.10 1.82
N ARG A 3 11.41 -6.10 1.62
CA ARG A 3 11.73 -7.35 0.92
C ARG A 3 10.85 -7.46 -0.30
N GLU A 4 11.44 -7.84 -1.43
CA GLU A 4 10.75 -7.89 -2.72
C GLU A 4 10.86 -9.29 -3.33
N GLY A 5 9.80 -9.70 -4.01
CA GLY A 5 9.63 -10.99 -4.70
C GLY A 5 8.32 -10.94 -5.48
N ASN A 6 7.52 -12.01 -5.49
CA ASN A 6 6.13 -11.93 -6.01
C ASN A 6 5.25 -10.94 -5.22
N HIS A 7 5.66 -10.62 -3.99
CA HIS A 7 5.04 -9.62 -3.11
C HIS A 7 6.13 -8.71 -2.54
N ILE A 8 5.75 -7.49 -2.17
CA ILE A 8 6.58 -6.52 -1.44
C ILE A 8 6.17 -6.57 0.02
N SER A 9 7.08 -6.95 0.92
CA SER A 9 6.87 -6.88 2.37
C SER A 9 7.65 -5.69 2.94
N MET A 10 6.97 -4.83 3.67
CA MET A 10 7.51 -3.60 4.25
C MET A 10 6.99 -3.36 5.67
N ILE A 11 7.64 -2.45 6.38
CA ILE A 11 7.17 -1.98 7.69
C ILE A 11 6.55 -0.61 7.49
N ARG A 12 5.30 -0.46 7.95
CA ARG A 12 4.62 0.82 8.05
C ARG A 12 4.77 1.36 9.47
N THR A 13 5.18 2.61 9.60
CA THR A 13 5.06 3.36 10.86
C THR A 13 3.69 4.04 10.91
N ASN A 14 2.94 3.76 11.96
CA ASN A 14 1.62 4.33 12.20
C ASN A 14 1.74 5.70 12.90
N PRO A 15 0.70 6.56 12.86
CA PRO A 15 0.73 7.87 13.50
C PRO A 15 0.98 7.84 15.01
N ASP A 16 0.64 6.74 15.68
CA ASP A 16 0.88 6.50 17.10
C ASP A 16 2.30 5.99 17.41
N GLY A 17 3.16 5.88 16.40
CA GLY A 17 4.54 5.38 16.51
C GLY A 17 4.67 3.85 16.49
N THR A 18 3.56 3.11 16.44
CA THR A 18 3.61 1.64 16.30
C THR A 18 4.04 1.23 14.89
N GLN A 19 4.51 -0.02 14.76
CA GLN A 19 4.96 -0.57 13.50
C GLN A 19 4.08 -1.76 13.09
N THR A 20 3.56 -1.74 11.87
CA THR A 20 2.76 -2.83 11.30
C THR A 20 3.46 -3.40 10.07
N PRO A 21 3.68 -4.73 10.00
CA PRO A 21 4.13 -5.36 8.77
C PRO A 21 3.03 -5.28 7.70
N LEU A 22 3.38 -4.84 6.51
CA LEU A 22 2.49 -4.72 5.36
C LEU A 22 3.06 -5.54 4.21
N THR A 23 2.21 -6.36 3.57
CA THR A 23 2.58 -7.12 2.38
C THR A 23 1.67 -6.76 1.23
N LEU A 24 2.25 -6.32 0.12
CA LEU A 24 1.56 -5.85 -1.08
C LEU A 24 1.91 -6.74 -2.27
N PRO A 25 1.02 -6.93 -3.25
CA PRO A 25 1.37 -7.60 -4.50
C PRO A 25 2.47 -6.84 -5.24
N ASN A 26 3.44 -7.55 -5.82
CA ASN A 26 4.50 -6.97 -6.65
C ASN A 26 4.19 -7.21 -8.13
N HIS A 27 3.12 -6.60 -8.63
CA HIS A 27 2.66 -6.76 -10.00
C HIS A 27 2.50 -5.39 -10.65
N LYS A 28 2.83 -5.29 -11.95
CA LYS A 28 2.71 -4.04 -12.73
C LYS A 28 1.28 -3.52 -12.79
N GLU A 29 0.32 -4.44 -12.80
CA GLU A 29 -1.11 -4.16 -12.78
C GLU A 29 -1.75 -4.84 -11.58
N ILE A 30 -2.67 -4.14 -10.93
CA ILE A 30 -3.37 -4.63 -9.74
C ILE A 30 -4.87 -4.57 -10.01
N LYS A 31 -5.59 -5.66 -9.73
CA LYS A 31 -7.04 -5.67 -9.88
C LYS A 31 -7.68 -4.66 -8.92
N SER A 32 -8.78 -4.02 -9.33
CA SER A 32 -9.49 -3.03 -8.51
C SER A 32 -9.84 -3.53 -7.09
N PRO A 33 -10.30 -4.78 -6.86
CA PRO A 33 -10.57 -5.27 -5.50
C PRO A 33 -9.32 -5.38 -4.63
N THR A 34 -8.19 -5.74 -5.24
CA THR A 34 -6.89 -5.81 -4.56
C THR A 34 -6.40 -4.42 -4.19
N LEU A 35 -6.51 -3.45 -5.10
CA LEU A 35 -6.21 -2.05 -4.78
C LEU A 35 -7.09 -1.53 -3.63
N GLN A 36 -8.39 -1.79 -3.66
CA GLN A 36 -9.30 -1.40 -2.57
C GLN A 36 -8.94 -2.05 -1.22
N LEU A 37 -8.51 -3.33 -1.23
CA LEU A 37 -8.03 -4.01 -0.04
C LEU A 37 -6.80 -3.31 0.54
N VAL A 38 -5.82 -2.99 -0.32
CA VAL A 38 -4.59 -2.29 0.08
C VAL A 38 -4.91 -0.92 0.66
N LEU A 39 -5.73 -0.12 -0.02
CA LEU A 39 -6.15 1.21 0.45
C LEU A 39 -6.86 1.16 1.81
N ARG A 40 -7.70 0.14 2.03
CA ARG A 40 -8.34 -0.08 3.33
C ARG A 40 -7.33 -0.44 4.42
N GLN A 41 -6.38 -1.33 4.12
CA GLN A 41 -5.32 -1.73 5.07
C GLN A 41 -4.40 -0.56 5.43
N THR A 42 -4.14 0.33 4.46
CA THR A 42 -3.31 1.50 4.67
C THR A 42 -4.10 2.70 5.22
N GLY A 43 -5.43 2.65 5.23
CA GLY A 43 -6.25 3.78 5.66
C GLY A 43 -6.13 4.99 4.73
N ILE A 44 -5.74 4.78 3.47
CA ILE A 44 -5.64 5.82 2.45
C ILE A 44 -6.93 5.80 1.63
N SER A 45 -7.59 6.93 1.46
CA SER A 45 -8.76 7.00 0.59
C SER A 45 -8.35 6.84 -0.88
N ARG A 46 -9.27 6.35 -1.72
CA ARG A 46 -9.02 6.25 -3.17
C ARG A 46 -8.64 7.60 -3.79
N ASN A 47 -9.27 8.68 -3.35
CA ASN A 47 -8.99 10.02 -3.90
C ASN A 47 -7.57 10.46 -3.54
N GLN A 48 -7.17 10.36 -2.27
CA GLN A 48 -5.79 10.63 -1.84
C GLN A 48 -4.77 9.78 -2.61
N PHE A 49 -5.07 8.51 -2.82
CA PHE A 49 -4.20 7.65 -3.63
C PHE A 49 -4.08 8.15 -5.07
N LEU A 50 -5.19 8.52 -5.73
CA LEU A 50 -5.15 9.00 -7.11
C LEU A 50 -4.50 10.37 -7.26
N GLU A 51 -4.64 11.24 -6.27
CA GLU A 51 -3.92 12.53 -6.19
C GLU A 51 -2.41 12.29 -6.19
N ILE A 52 -1.93 11.40 -5.31
CA ILE A 52 -0.49 11.06 -5.20
C ILE A 52 -0.01 10.28 -6.44
N PHE A 53 -0.81 9.35 -6.95
CA PHE A 53 -0.43 8.45 -8.04
C PHE A 53 -0.29 9.16 -9.39
N ASN A 54 -1.10 10.20 -9.64
CA ASN A 54 -1.11 10.89 -10.93
C ASN A 54 -0.07 12.02 -11.05
N GLU A 55 0.90 12.15 -10.13
CA GLU A 55 1.90 13.24 -10.12
C GLU A 55 1.32 14.59 -10.61
N ILE A 56 0.33 15.12 -9.90
CA ILE A 56 0.00 16.56 -9.93
C ILE A 56 0.49 17.19 -8.64
#